data_AF-A0A7S2VA02-F1
#
_entry.id   AF-A0A7S2VA02-F1
#
_cell.length_a   1.000
_cell.length_b   1.000
_cell.length_c   1.000
_cell.angle_alpha   90.00
_cell.angle_beta   90.00
_cell.angle_gamma   90.00
#
_symmetry.space_group_name_H-M   'P 1'
#
loop_
_entity.id
_entity.type
_entity.pdbx_description
1 polymer ?
#
loop_
_entity_poly.entity_id
_entity_poly.type
_entity_poly.pdbx_seq_one_letter_code
_entity_poly.pdbx_strand_id
1 'polypeptide(L)'
;MFQRKHAMLFILLVKLAEGNKPLVSVSDLLSFVFKKKEVVSNSNQLLQQKQDLLLIGAGYGRTGTASYVEALKRLGLKSYHMKDGVMATQGHLDLWAQYAETQKQLSLGRDSNYTHPQLANIIDQISYAGFNATADVPAGLFFWEMMERYPNAKVVLTVRGKGGAEAWANSMLKTNAGFVATICTRLPFRWLSPTTKFCTFSKMMRRLQQVELDETTQLPFRESLLKSYDEWNAHVISKVPPEKLLVFAASDGWEPLCNFVSPVHPTIEAKCREILYSGESYPFTNDSASLQRTYAVASAMAAIFEISPVLILLFILLLISMRWGKRKID
;
A
#
# COMPACT_ATOMS: atom_id res chain seq x y z
N MET A 1 -17.66 29.05 2.78
CA MET A 1 -17.08 29.50 4.08
C MET A 1 -16.98 28.37 5.13
N PHE A 2 -17.96 27.46 5.22
CA PHE A 2 -18.02 26.38 6.21
C PHE A 2 -16.82 25.40 6.17
N GLN A 3 -16.32 25.08 4.97
CA GLN A 3 -15.16 24.18 4.78
C GLN A 3 -13.80 24.77 5.21
N ARG A 4 -13.62 26.10 5.19
CA ARG A 4 -12.32 26.73 5.51
C ARG A 4 -12.04 26.77 7.02
N LYS A 5 -13.07 26.92 7.86
CA LYS A 5 -12.91 26.98 9.32
C LYS A 5 -12.60 25.60 9.94
N HIS A 6 -13.13 24.52 9.35
CA HIS A 6 -12.85 23.14 9.78
C HIS A 6 -11.47 22.66 9.33
N ALA A 7 -11.00 23.12 8.17
CA ALA A 7 -9.62 22.88 7.72
C ALA A 7 -8.58 23.50 8.66
N MET A 8 -8.89 24.63 9.31
CA MET A 8 -7.97 25.27 10.25
C MET A 8 -7.86 24.53 11.59
N LEU A 9 -9.00 24.03 12.11
CA LEU A 9 -9.02 23.19 13.31
C LEU A 9 -8.32 21.84 13.08
N PHE A 10 -8.48 21.29 11.87
CA PHE A 10 -7.77 20.10 11.38
C PHE A 10 -6.24 20.30 11.37
N ILE A 11 -5.77 21.44 10.85
CA ILE A 11 -4.33 21.80 10.83
C ILE A 11 -3.78 21.99 12.26
N LEU A 12 -4.58 22.57 13.17
CA LEU A 12 -4.16 22.84 14.55
C LEU A 12 -4.02 21.56 15.39
N LEU A 13 -4.98 20.63 15.29
CA LEU A 13 -4.94 19.33 15.98
C LEU A 13 -3.80 18.43 15.48
N VAL A 14 -3.44 18.58 14.19
CA VAL A 14 -2.33 17.87 13.56
C VAL A 14 -0.96 18.38 14.05
N LYS A 15 -0.78 19.70 14.17
CA LYS A 15 0.47 20.29 14.67
C LYS A 15 0.77 19.93 16.12
N LEU A 16 -0.26 19.69 16.93
CA LEU A 16 -0.10 19.27 18.33
C LEU A 16 0.35 17.80 18.48
N ALA A 17 0.30 17.00 17.41
CA ALA A 17 0.74 15.60 17.40
C ALA A 17 2.21 15.41 16.95
N GLU A 18 2.94 16.50 16.67
CA GLU A 18 4.34 16.44 16.21
C GLU A 18 5.32 16.17 17.36
N GLY A 19 5.52 14.89 17.66
CA GLY A 19 6.77 14.35 18.21
C GLY A 19 7.56 13.64 17.11
N ASN A 20 8.90 13.77 17.14
CA ASN A 20 9.92 13.25 16.21
C ASN A 20 9.43 12.48 14.95
N LYS A 21 9.57 13.18 13.81
CA LYS A 21 9.58 12.75 12.38
C LYS A 21 8.98 11.35 12.08
N PRO A 22 7.68 11.26 11.78
CA PRO A 22 7.10 10.06 11.15
C PRO A 22 7.55 9.89 9.68
N LEU A 23 7.57 8.63 9.20
CA LEU A 23 7.95 8.19 7.85
C LEU A 23 7.05 8.72 6.70
N VAL A 24 5.92 9.32 7.07
CA VAL A 24 5.04 10.14 6.23
C VAL A 24 4.65 11.31 7.12
N SER A 25 5.12 12.51 6.77
CA SER A 25 4.77 13.71 7.54
C SER A 25 3.27 13.98 7.38
N VAL A 26 2.64 14.61 8.37
CA VAL A 26 1.25 15.02 8.18
C VAL A 26 1.14 16.07 7.07
N SER A 27 2.22 16.79 6.73
CA SER A 27 2.27 17.60 5.51
C SER A 27 2.18 16.77 4.23
N ASP A 28 2.71 15.54 4.18
CA ASP A 28 2.54 14.64 3.04
C ASP A 28 1.08 14.16 2.93
N LEU A 29 0.46 13.83 4.06
CA LEU A 29 -0.95 13.45 4.17
C LEU A 29 -1.89 14.62 3.86
N LEU A 30 -1.51 15.84 4.23
CA LEU A 30 -2.21 17.09 3.89
C LEU A 30 -2.00 17.48 2.43
N SER A 31 -0.82 17.25 1.86
CA SER A 31 -0.59 17.44 0.43
C SER A 31 -1.47 16.46 -0.36
N PHE A 32 -1.66 15.24 0.11
CA PHE A 32 -2.59 14.29 -0.48
C PHE A 32 -4.06 14.77 -0.47
N VAL A 33 -4.47 15.49 0.59
CA VAL A 33 -5.86 16.02 0.74
C VAL A 33 -6.06 17.37 0.04
N PHE A 34 -5.03 18.23 -0.03
CA PHE A 34 -5.15 19.64 -0.41
C PHE A 34 -4.26 20.07 -1.59
N LYS A 35 -3.46 19.19 -2.21
CA LYS A 35 -2.62 19.59 -3.35
C LYS A 35 -3.51 20.07 -4.49
N LYS A 36 -3.51 21.39 -4.67
CA LYS A 36 -4.02 22.08 -5.85
C LYS A 36 -3.30 21.48 -7.05
N LYS A 37 -4.03 21.17 -8.12
CA LYS A 37 -3.46 20.89 -9.45
C LYS A 37 -2.57 22.07 -9.83
N GLU A 38 -1.27 21.99 -9.57
CA GLU A 38 -0.30 22.73 -10.34
C GLU A 38 -0.09 21.95 -11.62
N VAL A 39 -0.70 22.43 -12.69
CA VAL A 39 -0.36 22.03 -14.05
C VAL A 39 1.01 22.64 -14.32
N VAL A 40 2.06 21.94 -13.92
CA VAL A 40 3.38 22.17 -14.48
C VAL A 40 3.38 21.49 -15.84
N SER A 41 3.05 22.25 -16.89
CA SER A 41 3.29 21.81 -18.26
C SER A 41 4.78 21.84 -18.53
N ASN A 42 5.50 20.82 -18.09
CA ASN A 42 6.84 20.58 -18.58
C ASN A 42 6.73 19.80 -19.88
N SER A 43 6.77 20.54 -20.99
CA SER A 43 6.91 20.08 -22.38
C SER A 43 8.27 19.41 -22.68
N ASN A 44 8.90 18.82 -21.66
CA ASN A 44 10.08 17.96 -21.79
C ASN A 44 9.73 16.55 -21.29
N GLN A 45 8.71 15.92 -21.88
CA GLN A 45 8.71 14.46 -22.02
C GLN A 45 9.80 14.11 -23.05
N LEU A 46 11.06 14.30 -22.65
CA LEU A 46 12.16 13.51 -23.20
C LEU A 46 11.71 12.06 -22.98
N LEU A 47 11.52 11.34 -24.09
CA LEU A 47 11.15 9.92 -24.16
C LEU A 47 11.74 9.18 -22.95
N GLN A 48 10.94 9.00 -21.89
CA GLN A 48 11.39 8.23 -20.73
C GLN A 48 11.58 6.81 -21.26
N GLN A 49 12.83 6.44 -21.47
CA GLN A 49 13.19 5.17 -22.06
C GLN A 49 12.56 4.08 -21.19
N LYS A 50 11.65 3.31 -21.78
CA LYS A 50 11.01 2.15 -21.18
C LYS A 50 12.07 1.31 -20.45
N GLN A 51 11.89 1.09 -19.15
CA GLN A 51 12.81 0.28 -18.35
C GLN A 51 12.30 -1.15 -18.26
N ASP A 52 13.07 -2.12 -18.74
CA ASP A 52 12.68 -3.52 -18.59
C ASP A 52 12.70 -3.91 -17.11
N LEU A 53 11.70 -4.70 -16.70
CA LEU A 53 11.69 -5.26 -15.35
C LEU A 53 12.78 -6.32 -15.25
N LEU A 54 13.68 -6.12 -14.30
CA LEU A 54 14.78 -7.03 -13.97
C LEU A 54 14.36 -8.01 -12.87
N LEU A 55 13.59 -7.52 -11.88
CA LEU A 55 13.11 -8.30 -10.74
C LEU A 55 11.61 -8.11 -10.52
N ILE A 56 10.88 -9.20 -10.38
CA ILE A 56 9.44 -9.20 -10.10
C ILE A 56 9.24 -9.67 -8.65
N GLY A 57 8.69 -8.81 -7.80
CA GLY A 57 8.37 -9.15 -6.42
C GLY A 57 6.97 -9.75 -6.32
N ALA A 58 6.88 -11.03 -5.96
CA ALA A 58 5.61 -11.76 -5.86
C ALA A 58 5.05 -11.86 -4.43
N GLY A 59 5.76 -11.33 -3.43
CA GLY A 59 5.32 -11.41 -2.03
C GLY A 59 4.18 -10.44 -1.69
N TYR A 60 3.30 -10.88 -0.78
CA TYR A 60 2.26 -10.03 -0.20
C TYR A 60 2.83 -8.89 0.64
N GLY A 61 2.02 -7.86 0.88
CA GLY A 61 2.35 -6.87 1.89
C GLY A 61 2.63 -7.53 3.24
N ARG A 62 3.48 -6.90 4.05
CA ARG A 62 3.88 -7.36 5.40
C ARG A 62 4.81 -8.58 5.45
N THR A 63 5.34 -9.05 4.33
CA THR A 63 6.39 -10.09 4.27
C THR A 63 7.82 -9.52 4.28
N GLY A 64 7.99 -8.20 4.49
CA GLY A 64 9.29 -7.53 4.40
C GLY A 64 9.54 -6.80 3.09
N THR A 65 8.50 -6.57 2.28
CA THR A 65 8.58 -5.86 0.99
C THR A 65 9.25 -4.49 1.07
N ALA A 66 9.04 -3.71 2.13
CA ALA A 66 9.68 -2.41 2.30
C ALA A 66 11.19 -2.51 2.57
N SER A 67 11.61 -3.50 3.36
CA SER A 67 13.02 -3.85 3.52
C SER A 67 13.64 -4.27 2.19
N TYR A 68 12.93 -5.10 1.45
CA TYR A 68 13.34 -5.54 0.12
C TYR A 68 13.49 -4.35 -0.85
N VAL A 69 12.54 -3.42 -0.89
CA VAL A 69 12.64 -2.20 -1.71
C VAL A 69 13.86 -1.35 -1.33
N GLU A 70 14.15 -1.19 -0.03
CA GLU A 70 15.34 -0.47 0.43
C GLU A 70 16.62 -1.21 0.05
N ALA A 71 16.65 -2.54 0.11
CA ALA A 71 17.79 -3.33 -0.34
C ALA A 71 18.01 -3.17 -1.85
N LEU A 72 16.95 -3.28 -2.66
CA LEU A 72 17.02 -3.08 -4.11
C LEU A 72 17.50 -1.68 -4.48
N LYS A 73 17.11 -0.66 -3.71
CA LYS A 73 17.61 0.71 -3.90
C LYS A 73 19.13 0.80 -3.74
N ARG A 74 19.71 0.12 -2.76
CA ARG A 74 21.18 0.05 -2.56
C ARG A 74 21.88 -0.67 -3.70
N LEU A 75 21.19 -1.62 -4.34
CA LEU A 75 21.64 -2.29 -5.56
C LEU A 75 21.44 -1.46 -6.84
N GLY A 76 20.97 -0.21 -6.72
CA GLY A 76 20.77 0.71 -7.85
C GLY A 76 19.46 0.51 -8.61
N LEU A 77 18.50 -0.22 -8.05
CA LEU A 77 17.21 -0.49 -8.66
C LEU A 77 16.13 0.47 -8.16
N LYS A 78 15.16 0.75 -9.02
CA LYS A 78 13.95 1.51 -8.70
C LYS A 78 12.76 0.56 -8.67
N SER A 79 12.19 0.36 -7.48
CA SER A 79 11.18 -0.67 -7.24
C SER A 79 9.77 -0.10 -7.16
N TYR A 80 8.84 -0.66 -7.93
CA TYR A 80 7.41 -0.35 -7.85
C TYR A 80 6.82 -1.03 -6.60
N HIS A 81 6.29 -0.22 -5.68
CA HIS A 81 5.76 -0.66 -4.38
C HIS A 81 4.48 0.11 -4.04
N MET A 82 3.67 -0.33 -3.08
CA MET A 82 2.45 0.38 -2.67
C MET A 82 2.69 1.88 -2.43
N LYS A 83 3.75 2.22 -1.68
CA LYS A 83 4.11 3.61 -1.37
C LYS A 83 4.56 4.38 -2.60
N ASP A 84 5.62 3.93 -3.26
CA ASP A 84 6.30 4.72 -4.29
C ASP A 84 5.63 4.61 -5.66
N GLY A 85 5.11 3.42 -5.97
CA GLY A 85 4.48 3.11 -7.25
C GLY A 85 3.00 3.46 -7.30
N VAL A 86 2.20 2.98 -6.34
CA VAL A 86 0.73 3.16 -6.41
C VAL A 86 0.33 4.54 -5.88
N MET A 87 0.84 4.91 -4.71
CA MET A 87 0.41 6.15 -4.03
C MET A 87 1.18 7.39 -4.52
N ALA A 88 2.49 7.30 -4.73
CA ALA A 88 3.32 8.47 -5.06
C ALA A 88 3.48 8.73 -6.56
N THR A 89 3.33 7.73 -7.44
CA THR A 89 3.45 7.94 -8.88
C THR A 89 2.13 8.46 -9.46
N GLN A 90 2.20 9.61 -10.12
CA GLN A 90 1.03 10.33 -10.62
C GLN A 90 0.16 9.46 -11.53
N GLY A 91 -1.13 9.35 -11.21
CA GLY A 91 -2.11 8.61 -12.01
C GLY A 91 -2.11 7.09 -11.81
N HIS A 92 -1.15 6.51 -11.10
CA HIS A 92 -1.10 5.03 -10.97
C HIS A 92 -2.22 4.50 -10.08
N LEU A 93 -2.62 5.20 -9.01
CA LEU A 93 -3.83 4.88 -8.25
C LEU A 93 -5.08 4.88 -9.15
N ASP A 94 -5.16 5.82 -10.11
CA ASP A 94 -6.29 5.90 -11.03
C ASP A 94 -6.33 4.70 -11.97
N LEU A 95 -5.17 4.26 -12.49
CA LEU A 95 -5.06 3.08 -13.33
C LEU A 95 -5.56 1.82 -12.60
N TRP A 96 -5.10 1.61 -11.36
CA TRP A 96 -5.52 0.46 -10.55
C TRP A 96 -6.99 0.51 -10.15
N ALA A 97 -7.53 1.69 -9.84
CA ALA A 97 -8.95 1.85 -9.54
C ALA A 97 -9.83 1.58 -10.76
N GLN A 98 -9.43 2.04 -11.95
CA GLN A 98 -10.13 1.75 -13.20
C GLN A 98 -10.12 0.26 -13.52
N TYR A 99 -8.94 -0.37 -13.40
CA TYR A 99 -8.81 -1.81 -13.61
C TYR A 99 -9.67 -2.62 -12.63
N ALA A 100 -9.74 -2.19 -11.36
CA ALA A 100 -10.60 -2.80 -10.36
C ALA A 100 -12.10 -2.70 -10.70
N GLU A 101 -12.57 -1.58 -11.24
CA GLU A 101 -13.96 -1.47 -11.72
C GLU A 101 -14.22 -2.38 -12.92
N THR A 102 -13.28 -2.45 -13.88
CA THR A 102 -13.41 -3.36 -15.04
C THR A 102 -13.43 -4.83 -14.62
N GLN A 103 -12.54 -5.24 -13.72
CA GLN A 103 -12.52 -6.58 -13.12
C GLN A 103 -13.85 -6.94 -12.45
N LYS A 104 -14.46 -5.99 -11.75
CA LYS A 104 -15.78 -6.16 -11.13
C LYS A 104 -16.89 -6.32 -12.16
N GLN A 105 -16.90 -5.50 -13.21
CA GLN A 105 -17.89 -5.57 -14.29
C GLN A 105 -17.82 -6.91 -15.04
N LEU A 106 -16.61 -7.42 -15.25
CA LEU A 106 -16.37 -8.67 -15.98
C LEU A 106 -16.39 -9.91 -15.09
N SER A 107 -16.56 -9.77 -13.77
CA SER A 107 -16.53 -10.87 -12.79
C SER A 107 -15.27 -11.75 -12.86
N LEU A 108 -14.13 -11.20 -13.28
CA LEU A 108 -12.91 -11.96 -13.56
C LEU A 108 -12.22 -12.45 -12.29
N GLY A 109 -12.15 -13.76 -12.04
CA GLY A 109 -11.44 -14.32 -10.88
C GLY A 109 -9.91 -14.29 -11.03
N ARG A 110 -9.19 -14.78 -10.01
CA ARG A 110 -7.71 -14.94 -10.05
C ARG A 110 -7.28 -15.81 -11.24
N ASP A 111 -8.02 -16.87 -11.54
CA ASP A 111 -7.69 -17.85 -12.58
C ASP A 111 -8.26 -17.48 -13.97
N SER A 112 -8.66 -16.22 -14.19
CA SER A 112 -9.11 -15.83 -15.52
C SER A 112 -7.91 -15.82 -16.48
N ASN A 113 -7.90 -16.70 -17.48
CA ASN A 113 -6.89 -16.72 -18.57
C ASN A 113 -6.97 -15.49 -19.50
N TYR A 114 -7.74 -14.46 -19.12
CA TYR A 114 -7.91 -13.24 -19.90
C TYR A 114 -6.95 -12.16 -19.40
N THR A 115 -5.80 -12.03 -20.05
CA THR A 115 -4.90 -10.89 -19.85
C THR A 115 -5.56 -9.65 -20.43
N HIS A 116 -6.24 -8.90 -19.56
CA HIS A 116 -6.97 -7.71 -19.96
C HIS A 116 -6.01 -6.65 -20.55
N PRO A 117 -6.30 -6.02 -21.70
CA PRO A 117 -5.43 -4.98 -22.29
C PRO A 117 -5.04 -3.86 -21.33
N GLN A 118 -5.92 -3.53 -20.38
CA GLN A 118 -5.64 -2.58 -19.30
C GLN A 118 -4.51 -3.05 -18.36
N LEU A 119 -4.42 -4.35 -18.04
CA LEU A 119 -3.31 -4.88 -17.21
C LEU A 119 -1.98 -4.74 -17.96
N ALA A 120 -1.95 -5.10 -19.25
CA ALA A 120 -0.77 -4.91 -20.07
C ALA A 120 -0.33 -3.42 -20.11
N ASN A 121 -1.30 -2.50 -20.26
CA ASN A 121 -1.02 -1.07 -20.17
C ASN A 121 -0.48 -0.67 -18.79
N ILE A 122 -1.05 -1.16 -17.67
CA ILE A 122 -0.53 -0.88 -16.33
C ILE A 122 0.93 -1.31 -16.20
N ILE A 123 1.26 -2.51 -16.68
CA ILE A 123 2.64 -3.03 -16.66
C ILE A 123 3.57 -2.12 -17.48
N ASP A 124 3.13 -1.67 -18.66
CA ASP A 124 3.89 -0.70 -19.44
C ASP A 124 4.06 0.65 -18.72
N GLN A 125 3.02 1.16 -18.05
CA GLN A 125 3.12 2.42 -17.29
C GLN A 125 4.09 2.30 -16.12
N ILE A 126 4.19 1.14 -15.46
CA ILE A 126 5.22 0.87 -14.44
C ILE A 126 6.62 1.04 -15.06
N SER A 127 6.83 0.44 -16.23
CA SER A 127 8.09 0.50 -16.96
C SER A 127 8.43 1.91 -17.49
N TYR A 128 7.44 2.64 -18.02
CA TYR A 128 7.60 4.04 -18.47
C TYR A 128 7.88 5.00 -17.32
N ALA A 129 7.35 4.73 -16.12
CA ALA A 129 7.67 5.49 -14.91
C ALA A 129 9.10 5.20 -14.38
N GLY A 130 9.89 4.40 -15.11
CA GLY A 130 11.30 4.13 -14.84
C GLY A 130 11.55 3.06 -13.78
N PHE A 131 10.53 2.30 -13.40
CA PHE A 131 10.71 1.18 -12.46
C PHE A 131 11.28 -0.02 -13.21
N ASN A 132 12.31 -0.65 -12.63
CA ASN A 132 12.97 -1.85 -13.15
C ASN A 132 12.91 -3.03 -12.16
N ALA A 133 12.18 -2.86 -11.05
CA ALA A 133 11.81 -3.93 -10.15
C ALA A 133 10.39 -3.72 -9.60
N THR A 134 9.77 -4.75 -9.05
CA THR A 134 8.48 -4.64 -8.33
C THR A 134 8.53 -5.31 -6.97
N ALA A 135 7.64 -4.90 -6.07
CA ALA A 135 7.43 -5.47 -4.75
C ALA A 135 6.02 -5.13 -4.24
N ASP A 136 5.50 -5.95 -3.32
CA ASP A 136 4.17 -5.76 -2.71
C ASP A 136 3.00 -5.85 -3.70
N VAL A 137 1.79 -5.85 -3.17
CA VAL A 137 0.55 -5.74 -3.92
C VAL A 137 0.31 -4.28 -4.33
N PRO A 138 -0.37 -4.02 -5.47
CA PRO A 138 -1.01 -4.97 -6.37
C PRO A 138 -0.07 -5.65 -7.37
N ALA A 139 1.11 -5.11 -7.65
CA ALA A 139 2.02 -5.63 -8.69
C ALA A 139 2.34 -7.12 -8.52
N GLY A 140 2.64 -7.56 -7.30
CA GLY A 140 2.96 -8.96 -7.03
C GLY A 140 1.83 -9.95 -7.32
N LEU A 141 0.56 -9.51 -7.31
CA LEU A 141 -0.58 -10.36 -7.66
C LEU A 141 -0.59 -10.77 -9.15
N PHE A 142 0.17 -10.06 -9.99
CA PHE A 142 0.25 -10.26 -11.44
C PHE A 142 1.67 -10.65 -11.87
N PHE A 143 2.39 -11.40 -11.01
CA PHE A 143 3.77 -11.80 -11.28
C PHE A 143 3.88 -12.63 -12.56
N TRP A 144 2.89 -13.47 -12.86
CA TRP A 144 2.88 -14.35 -14.03
C TRP A 144 2.79 -13.54 -15.32
N GLU A 145 1.86 -12.59 -15.40
CA GLU A 145 1.69 -11.71 -16.56
C GLU A 145 2.91 -10.79 -16.74
N MET A 146 3.56 -10.39 -15.64
CA MET A 146 4.83 -9.68 -15.71
C MET A 146 5.96 -10.56 -16.24
N MET A 147 6.02 -11.85 -15.88
CA MET A 147 7.01 -12.79 -16.44
C MET A 147 6.79 -13.07 -17.93
N GLU A 148 5.53 -13.18 -18.37
CA GLU A 148 5.21 -13.32 -19.79
C GLU A 148 5.69 -12.09 -20.59
N ARG A 149 5.53 -10.89 -20.02
CA ARG A 149 5.99 -9.64 -20.66
C ARG A 149 7.50 -9.42 -20.57
N TYR A 150 8.14 -9.88 -19.49
CA TYR A 150 9.57 -9.72 -19.23
C TYR A 150 10.20 -11.10 -18.96
N PRO A 151 10.43 -11.92 -20.01
CA PRO A 151 10.85 -13.31 -19.84
C PRO A 151 12.23 -13.45 -19.20
N ASN A 152 13.07 -12.41 -19.23
CA ASN A 152 14.39 -12.39 -18.60
C ASN A 152 14.37 -11.96 -17.13
N ALA A 153 13.24 -11.47 -16.63
CA ALA A 153 13.10 -11.07 -15.24
C ALA A 153 13.17 -12.28 -14.32
N LYS A 154 13.78 -12.10 -13.14
CA LYS A 154 13.72 -13.08 -12.05
C LYS A 154 12.63 -12.72 -11.05
N VAL A 155 12.08 -13.72 -10.36
CA VAL A 155 11.03 -13.54 -9.35
C VAL A 155 11.60 -13.69 -7.95
N VAL A 156 11.24 -12.76 -7.06
CA VAL A 156 11.51 -12.84 -5.63
C VAL A 156 10.18 -12.94 -4.88
N LEU A 157 9.93 -14.10 -4.28
CA LEU A 157 8.80 -14.32 -3.38
C LEU A 157 9.25 -13.97 -1.95
N THR A 158 8.90 -12.77 -1.48
CA THR A 158 9.18 -12.39 -0.10
C THR A 158 8.21 -13.09 0.86
N VAL A 159 8.75 -13.78 1.85
CA VAL A 159 7.99 -14.55 2.85
C VAL A 159 8.31 -14.09 4.26
N ARG A 160 7.43 -14.44 5.21
CA ARG A 160 7.70 -14.25 6.63
C ARG A 160 8.54 -15.44 7.10
N GLY A 161 9.72 -15.17 7.66
CA GLY A 161 10.58 -16.20 8.25
C GLY A 161 9.96 -16.81 9.51
N LYS A 162 10.55 -16.56 10.69
CA LYS A 162 10.04 -17.12 11.95
C LYS A 162 8.55 -16.80 12.17
N GLY A 163 7.76 -17.86 12.37
CA GLY A 163 6.32 -17.78 12.62
C GLY A 163 5.44 -17.76 11.36
N GLY A 164 6.01 -17.73 10.15
CA GLY A 164 5.30 -17.97 8.88
C GLY A 164 3.97 -17.22 8.73
N ALA A 165 2.93 -17.95 8.30
CA ALA A 165 1.58 -17.45 8.11
C ALA A 165 1.00 -16.76 9.36
N GLU A 166 1.24 -17.33 10.54
CA GLU A 166 0.74 -16.79 11.82
C GLU A 166 1.32 -15.42 12.13
N ALA A 167 2.64 -15.28 11.98
CA ALA A 167 3.31 -14.00 12.17
C ALA A 167 2.87 -12.96 11.12
N TRP A 168 2.64 -13.40 9.87
CA TRP A 168 2.13 -12.55 8.82
C TRP A 168 0.69 -12.08 9.08
N ALA A 169 -0.23 -12.98 9.41
CA ALA A 169 -1.63 -12.68 9.69
C ALA A 169 -1.75 -11.72 10.89
N ASN A 170 -0.94 -11.94 11.94
CA ASN A 170 -0.83 -11.01 13.07
C ASN A 170 -0.39 -9.61 12.64
N SER A 171 0.59 -9.50 11.74
CA SER A 171 1.00 -8.19 11.22
C SER A 171 -0.10 -7.56 10.37
N MET A 172 -0.78 -8.32 9.52
CA MET A 172 -1.84 -7.83 8.65
C MET A 172 -3.00 -7.24 9.44
N LEU A 173 -3.47 -7.96 10.47
CA LEU A 173 -4.56 -7.52 11.35
C LEU A 173 -4.19 -6.25 12.12
N LYS A 174 -2.93 -6.16 12.61
CA LYS A 174 -2.45 -5.02 13.41
C LYS A 174 -2.11 -3.77 12.59
N THR A 175 -1.98 -3.85 11.27
CA THR A 175 -1.60 -2.70 10.44
C THR A 175 -2.60 -2.44 9.32
N ASN A 176 -2.55 -3.25 8.25
CA ASN A 176 -3.23 -2.94 7.00
C ASN A 176 -4.74 -3.09 7.13
N ALA A 177 -5.21 -4.14 7.81
CA ALA A 177 -6.62 -4.45 7.91
C ALA A 177 -7.41 -3.34 8.63
N GLY A 178 -7.00 -2.97 9.84
CA GLY A 178 -7.67 -1.93 10.63
C GLY A 178 -7.67 -0.57 9.92
N PHE A 179 -6.54 -0.21 9.29
CA PHE A 179 -6.42 1.03 8.53
C PHE A 179 -7.38 1.06 7.34
N VAL A 180 -7.41 0.01 6.51
CA VAL A 180 -8.33 -0.09 5.37
C VAL A 180 -9.77 -0.06 5.83
N ALA A 181 -10.13 -0.84 6.86
CA ALA A 181 -11.48 -0.85 7.41
C ALA A 181 -11.90 0.56 7.85
N THR A 182 -11.05 1.27 8.59
CA THR A 182 -11.36 2.63 9.07
C THR A 182 -11.49 3.63 7.95
N ILE A 183 -10.50 3.70 7.04
CA ILE A 183 -10.49 4.66 5.94
C ILE A 183 -11.66 4.43 4.97
N CYS A 184 -12.01 3.16 4.71
CA CYS A 184 -13.01 2.83 3.71
C CYS A 184 -14.46 2.82 4.20
N THR A 185 -14.69 2.81 5.52
CA THR A 185 -16.06 2.67 6.07
C THR A 185 -16.50 3.92 6.84
N ARG A 186 -15.57 4.64 7.48
CA ARG A 186 -15.88 5.72 8.42
C ARG A 186 -15.81 7.10 7.80
N LEU A 187 -16.55 8.03 8.42
CA LEU A 187 -16.50 9.45 8.06
C LEU A 187 -15.32 10.14 8.76
N PRO A 188 -14.75 11.21 8.17
CA PRO A 188 -15.09 11.80 6.87
C PRO A 188 -14.37 11.09 5.69
N PHE A 189 -13.51 10.11 5.97
CA PHE A 189 -12.60 9.53 4.96
C PHE A 189 -13.32 8.95 3.76
N ARG A 190 -14.43 8.24 3.97
CA ARG A 190 -15.24 7.63 2.90
C ARG A 190 -15.84 8.64 1.91
N TRP A 191 -15.91 9.93 2.26
CA TRP A 191 -16.37 11.00 1.36
C TRP A 191 -15.27 11.65 0.53
N LEU A 192 -14.00 11.32 0.78
CA LEU A 192 -12.88 11.88 0.03
C LEU A 192 -12.68 11.11 -1.28
N SER A 193 -12.61 11.82 -2.41
CA SER A 193 -12.47 11.20 -3.75
C SER A 193 -11.26 10.26 -3.89
N PRO A 194 -10.04 10.60 -3.42
CA PRO A 194 -8.91 9.66 -3.42
C PRO A 194 -9.16 8.40 -2.61
N THR A 195 -9.92 8.51 -1.51
CA THR A 195 -10.29 7.36 -0.67
C THR A 195 -11.20 6.41 -1.40
N THR A 196 -12.19 6.89 -2.16
CA THR A 196 -13.07 6.01 -2.95
C THR A 196 -12.27 5.16 -3.92
N LYS A 197 -11.31 5.76 -4.63
CA LYS A 197 -10.40 5.03 -5.53
C LYS A 197 -9.57 4.00 -4.79
N PHE A 198 -9.00 4.40 -3.63
CA PHE A 198 -8.24 3.51 -2.77
C PHE A 198 -9.06 2.28 -2.33
N CYS A 199 -10.30 2.51 -1.92
CA CYS A 199 -11.19 1.46 -1.44
C CYS A 199 -11.68 0.56 -2.58
N THR A 200 -11.91 1.09 -3.78
CA THR A 200 -12.23 0.30 -4.97
C THR A 200 -11.12 -0.68 -5.31
N PHE A 201 -9.87 -0.23 -5.45
CA PHE A 201 -8.78 -1.17 -5.76
C PHE A 201 -8.45 -2.10 -4.58
N SER A 202 -8.61 -1.65 -3.33
CA SER A 202 -8.45 -2.51 -2.14
C SER A 202 -9.45 -3.66 -2.11
N LYS A 203 -10.70 -3.44 -2.57
CA LYS A 203 -11.68 -4.52 -2.74
C LYS A 203 -11.25 -5.53 -3.80
N MET A 204 -10.69 -5.05 -4.93
CA MET A 204 -10.13 -5.94 -5.96
C MET A 204 -8.98 -6.78 -5.41
N MET A 205 -7.99 -6.18 -4.75
CA MET A 205 -6.86 -6.91 -4.16
C MET A 205 -7.36 -7.98 -3.20
N ARG A 206 -8.27 -7.62 -2.27
CA ARG A 206 -8.84 -8.57 -1.32
C ARG A 206 -9.50 -9.77 -2.01
N ARG A 207 -10.29 -9.52 -3.06
CA ARG A 207 -10.95 -10.57 -3.84
C ARG A 207 -9.94 -11.47 -4.55
N LEU A 208 -8.91 -10.89 -5.17
CA LEU A 208 -7.83 -11.65 -5.81
C LEU A 208 -6.99 -12.43 -4.79
N GLN A 209 -6.88 -11.94 -3.57
CA GLN A 209 -6.26 -12.63 -2.44
C GLN A 209 -7.19 -13.68 -1.81
N GLN A 210 -8.47 -13.73 -2.19
CA GLN A 210 -9.49 -14.63 -1.61
C GLN A 210 -9.64 -14.46 -0.09
N VAL A 211 -9.53 -13.21 0.38
CA VAL A 211 -9.67 -12.88 1.81
C VAL A 211 -11.09 -12.46 2.13
N GLU A 212 -11.72 -13.17 3.06
CA GLU A 212 -13.06 -12.94 3.56
C GLU A 212 -13.05 -11.95 4.73
N LEU A 213 -14.11 -11.13 4.85
CA LEU A 213 -14.26 -10.13 5.90
C LEU A 213 -15.44 -10.47 6.81
N ASP A 214 -15.30 -10.14 8.08
CA ASP A 214 -16.41 -10.00 9.02
C ASP A 214 -17.27 -8.79 8.61
N GLU A 215 -18.58 -9.00 8.45
CA GLU A 215 -19.49 -7.98 7.94
C GLU A 215 -19.64 -6.79 8.90
N THR A 216 -19.48 -7.02 10.20
CA THR A 216 -19.68 -6.00 11.24
C THR A 216 -18.46 -5.10 11.36
N THR A 217 -17.29 -5.71 11.51
CA THR A 217 -16.03 -5.01 11.77
C THR A 217 -15.31 -4.60 10.49
N GLN A 218 -15.65 -5.23 9.35
CA GLN A 218 -14.97 -5.10 8.07
C GLN A 218 -13.48 -5.50 8.15
N LEU A 219 -13.11 -6.27 9.18
CA LEU A 219 -11.79 -6.88 9.35
C LEU A 219 -11.78 -8.28 8.72
N PRO A 220 -10.62 -8.74 8.21
CA PRO A 220 -10.52 -10.07 7.64
C PRO A 220 -10.57 -11.16 8.71
N PHE A 221 -11.20 -12.29 8.38
CA PHE A 221 -11.12 -13.47 9.24
C PHE A 221 -9.69 -14.00 9.27
N ARG A 222 -9.21 -14.37 10.48
CA ARG A 222 -7.85 -14.87 10.66
C ARG A 222 -7.57 -16.09 9.79
N GLU A 223 -8.49 -17.06 9.79
CA GLU A 223 -8.33 -18.31 9.02
C GLU A 223 -8.24 -18.03 7.52
N SER A 224 -9.05 -17.09 7.02
CA SER A 224 -9.00 -16.67 5.63
C SER A 224 -7.66 -16.02 5.26
N LEU A 225 -7.06 -15.23 6.17
CA LEU A 225 -5.70 -14.70 5.99
C LEU A 225 -4.67 -15.83 5.90
N LEU A 226 -4.66 -16.75 6.87
CA LEU A 226 -3.69 -17.86 6.90
C LEU A 226 -3.75 -18.69 5.61
N LYS A 227 -4.97 -19.09 5.22
CA LYS A 227 -5.22 -19.82 3.98
C LYS A 227 -4.73 -19.06 2.75
N SER A 228 -5.11 -17.78 2.63
CA SER A 228 -4.71 -16.92 1.52
C SER A 228 -3.18 -16.83 1.38
N TYR A 229 -2.46 -16.71 2.49
CA TYR A 229 -1.01 -16.62 2.51
C TYR A 229 -0.34 -17.91 2.04
N ASP A 230 -0.75 -19.05 2.60
CA ASP A 230 -0.15 -20.35 2.28
C ASP A 230 -0.44 -20.76 0.83
N GLU A 231 -1.70 -20.61 0.39
CA GLU A 231 -2.09 -20.90 -0.99
C GLU A 231 -1.37 -20.00 -2.00
N TRP A 232 -1.17 -18.73 -1.68
CA TRP A 232 -0.44 -17.82 -2.55
C TRP A 232 1.04 -18.19 -2.69
N ASN A 233 1.72 -18.47 -1.59
CA ASN A 233 3.13 -18.86 -1.64
C ASN A 233 3.30 -20.18 -2.40
N ALA A 234 2.44 -21.17 -2.13
CA ALA A 234 2.43 -22.43 -2.87
C ALA A 234 2.16 -22.19 -4.37
N HIS A 235 1.22 -21.32 -4.71
CA HIS A 235 0.91 -20.97 -6.09
C HIS A 235 2.13 -20.37 -6.82
N VAL A 236 2.78 -19.35 -6.24
CA VAL A 236 3.98 -18.74 -6.83
C VAL A 236 5.10 -19.78 -6.99
N ILE A 237 5.37 -20.57 -5.94
CA ILE A 237 6.42 -21.62 -5.98
C ILE A 237 6.12 -22.66 -7.06
N SER A 238 4.86 -23.03 -7.27
CA SER A 238 4.48 -24.02 -8.28
C SER A 238 4.55 -23.49 -9.72
N LYS A 239 4.40 -22.18 -9.92
CA LYS A 239 4.29 -21.55 -11.23
C LYS A 239 5.63 -21.05 -11.78
N VAL A 240 6.53 -20.59 -10.91
CA VAL A 240 7.81 -20.02 -11.33
C VAL A 240 8.86 -21.13 -11.44
N PRO A 241 9.60 -21.24 -12.57
CA PRO A 241 10.72 -22.16 -12.67
C PRO A 241 11.75 -21.95 -11.55
N PRO A 242 12.25 -23.00 -10.88
CA PRO A 242 13.14 -22.86 -9.72
C PRO A 242 14.37 -21.98 -9.95
N GLU A 243 14.94 -22.00 -11.16
CA GLU A 243 16.10 -21.19 -11.55
C GLU A 243 15.79 -19.68 -11.67
N LYS A 244 14.51 -19.32 -11.78
CA LYS A 244 14.01 -17.93 -11.80
C LYS A 244 13.37 -17.51 -10.49
N LEU A 245 13.34 -18.36 -9.46
CA LEU A 245 12.67 -18.06 -8.19
C LEU A 245 13.65 -17.98 -7.04
N LEU A 246 13.53 -16.91 -6.24
CA LEU A 246 14.07 -16.86 -4.89
C LEU A 246 12.92 -16.73 -3.89
N VAL A 247 12.81 -17.68 -2.97
CA VAL A 247 11.99 -17.52 -1.76
C VAL A 247 12.87 -16.86 -0.70
N PHE A 248 12.45 -15.71 -0.20
CA PHE A 248 13.31 -14.82 0.58
C PHE A 248 12.61 -14.25 1.80
N ALA A 249 13.17 -14.42 2.99
CA ALA A 249 12.79 -13.66 4.17
C ALA A 249 13.82 -12.57 4.43
N ALA A 250 13.38 -11.41 4.94
CA ALA A 250 14.30 -10.32 5.29
C ALA A 250 15.38 -10.74 6.32
N SER A 251 15.10 -11.78 7.13
CA SER A 251 16.05 -12.39 8.07
C SER A 251 17.22 -13.11 7.39
N ASP A 252 17.08 -13.47 6.11
CA ASP A 252 18.10 -14.22 5.36
C ASP A 252 19.27 -13.31 4.95
N GLY A 253 19.05 -11.99 4.98
CA GLY A 253 20.10 -10.99 4.78
C GLY A 253 20.54 -10.83 3.33
N TRP A 254 21.76 -10.31 3.14
CA TRP A 254 22.26 -9.95 1.82
C TRP A 254 22.70 -11.13 0.97
N GLU A 255 23.33 -12.13 1.56
CA GLU A 255 24.01 -13.21 0.83
C GLU A 255 23.08 -13.96 -0.15
N PRO A 256 21.93 -14.53 0.27
CA PRO A 256 21.05 -15.23 -0.66
C PRO A 256 20.44 -14.30 -1.72
N LEU A 257 20.11 -13.06 -1.34
CA LEU A 257 19.61 -12.08 -2.30
C LEU A 257 20.68 -11.77 -3.36
N CYS A 258 21.90 -11.45 -2.94
CA CYS A 258 23.00 -11.08 -3.82
C CYS A 258 23.43 -12.20 -4.74
N ASN A 259 23.51 -13.44 -4.23
CA ASN A 259 23.80 -14.61 -5.07
C ASN A 259 22.77 -14.77 -6.19
N PHE A 260 21.49 -14.49 -5.90
CA PHE A 260 20.42 -14.63 -6.87
C PHE A 260 20.37 -13.50 -7.91
N VAL A 261 20.57 -12.25 -7.49
CA VAL A 261 20.37 -11.06 -8.36
C VAL A 261 21.63 -10.59 -9.07
N SER A 262 22.83 -10.98 -8.63
CA SER A 262 24.09 -10.59 -9.28
C SER A 262 24.13 -10.92 -10.78
N PRO A 263 23.68 -12.11 -11.25
CA PRO A 263 23.68 -12.43 -12.68
C PRO A 263 22.72 -11.59 -13.54
N VAL A 264 21.85 -10.77 -12.93
CA VAL A 264 20.82 -10.01 -13.66
C VAL A 264 21.41 -8.78 -14.34
N HIS A 265 22.42 -8.13 -13.75
CA HIS A 265 23.06 -6.94 -14.33
C HIS A 265 24.44 -6.68 -13.70
N PRO A 266 25.48 -6.31 -14.47
CA PRO A 266 26.84 -6.09 -13.95
C PRO A 266 26.93 -5.04 -12.83
N THR A 267 26.12 -3.97 -12.91
CA THR A 267 26.05 -2.96 -11.84
C THR A 267 25.52 -3.54 -10.52
N ILE A 268 24.55 -4.46 -10.59
CA ILE A 268 23.99 -5.12 -9.40
C ILE A 268 25.07 -6.03 -8.78
N GLU A 269 25.77 -6.81 -9.61
CA GLU A 269 26.89 -7.65 -9.16
C GLU A 269 27.99 -6.86 -8.45
N ALA A 270 28.40 -5.72 -9.02
CA ALA A 270 29.38 -4.84 -8.40
C ALA A 270 28.92 -4.30 -7.04
N LYS A 271 27.65 -3.89 -6.93
CA LYS A 271 27.05 -3.42 -5.67
C LYS A 271 26.93 -4.52 -4.64
N CYS A 272 26.59 -5.74 -5.05
CA CYS A 272 26.56 -6.89 -4.17
C CYS A 272 27.94 -7.21 -3.59
N ARG A 273 29.01 -7.19 -4.42
CA ARG A 273 30.38 -7.36 -3.92
C ARG A 273 30.75 -6.30 -2.88
N GLU A 274 30.43 -5.03 -3.15
CA GLU A 274 30.70 -3.91 -2.24
C GLU A 274 30.01 -4.11 -0.88
N ILE A 275 28.72 -4.46 -0.89
CA ILE A 275 27.91 -4.67 0.32
C ILE A 275 28.38 -5.89 1.11
N LEU A 276 28.64 -7.02 0.45
CA LEU A 276 29.11 -8.23 1.12
C LEU A 276 30.51 -8.03 1.72
N TYR A 277 31.38 -7.27 1.05
CA TYR A 277 32.71 -6.93 1.57
C TYR A 277 32.64 -5.97 2.76
N SER A 278 31.74 -4.98 2.74
CA SER A 278 31.62 -4.01 3.83
C SER A 278 31.03 -4.58 5.11
N GLY A 279 30.34 -5.73 5.03
CA GLY A 279 29.62 -6.32 6.16
C GLY A 279 28.39 -5.53 6.59
N GLU A 280 27.85 -4.67 5.70
CA GLU A 280 26.65 -3.88 5.98
C GLU A 280 25.46 -4.81 6.31
N SER A 281 24.71 -4.49 7.36
CA SER A 281 23.50 -5.23 7.71
C SER A 281 22.37 -5.01 6.69
N TYR A 282 21.61 -6.06 6.41
CA TYR A 282 20.39 -5.97 5.60
C TYR A 282 19.37 -4.98 6.19
N PRO A 283 18.68 -4.16 5.37
CA PRO A 283 17.74 -3.17 5.88
C PRO A 283 16.52 -3.79 6.57
N PHE A 284 16.18 -3.29 7.75
CA PHE A 284 14.93 -3.61 8.46
C PHE A 284 14.09 -2.34 8.59
N THR A 285 13.09 -2.19 7.73
CA THR A 285 12.23 -1.00 7.67
C THR A 285 10.74 -1.39 7.79
N ASN A 286 9.86 -0.38 7.85
CA ASN A 286 8.41 -0.55 7.92
C ASN A 286 7.93 -1.26 9.20
N ASP A 287 8.44 -0.78 10.33
CA ASP A 287 7.95 -1.19 11.65
C ASP A 287 6.44 -0.96 11.75
N SER A 288 5.75 -1.88 12.44
CA SER A 288 4.30 -1.81 12.60
C SER A 288 3.87 -0.63 13.48
N ALA A 289 4.75 -0.10 14.32
CA ALA A 289 4.40 0.94 15.28
C ALA A 289 4.06 2.28 14.59
N SER A 290 4.79 2.63 13.54
CA SER A 290 4.46 3.80 12.71
C SER A 290 3.07 3.70 12.08
N LEU A 291 2.74 2.55 11.48
CA LEU A 291 1.43 2.32 10.88
C LEU A 291 0.30 2.28 11.90
N GLN A 292 0.55 1.70 13.08
CA GLN A 292 -0.39 1.71 14.19
C GLN A 292 -0.69 3.13 14.68
N ARG A 293 0.32 4.01 14.74
CA ARG A 293 0.11 5.41 15.08
C ARG A 293 -0.77 6.12 14.04
N THR A 294 -0.48 5.96 12.74
CA THR A 294 -1.31 6.54 11.67
C THR A 294 -2.75 6.01 11.73
N TYR A 295 -2.92 4.71 11.99
CA TYR A 295 -4.22 4.09 12.18
C TYR A 295 -4.98 4.65 13.40
N ALA A 296 -4.32 4.78 14.55
CA ALA A 296 -4.93 5.31 15.77
C ALA A 296 -5.38 6.77 15.57
N VAL A 297 -4.55 7.59 14.92
CA VAL A 297 -4.89 8.97 14.57
C VAL A 297 -6.10 9.03 13.65
N ALA A 298 -6.12 8.25 12.57
CA ALA A 298 -7.27 8.20 11.66
C ALA A 298 -8.55 7.75 12.39
N SER A 299 -8.45 6.74 13.25
CA SER A 299 -9.57 6.22 14.04
C SER A 299 -10.13 7.26 15.01
N ALA A 300 -9.25 7.99 15.71
CA ALA A 300 -9.65 9.07 16.61
C ALA A 300 -10.33 10.21 15.84
N MET A 301 -9.78 10.59 14.69
CA MET A 301 -10.37 11.62 13.84
C MET A 301 -11.76 11.23 13.34
N ALA A 302 -11.94 9.98 12.93
CA ALA A 302 -13.25 9.47 12.53
C ALA A 302 -14.27 9.53 13.67
N ALA A 303 -13.87 9.06 14.86
CA ALA A 303 -14.72 9.11 16.05
C ALA A 303 -15.12 10.55 16.42
N ILE A 304 -14.17 11.49 16.41
CA ILE A 304 -14.45 12.90 16.67
C ILE A 304 -15.43 13.45 15.64
N PHE A 305 -15.22 13.18 14.35
CA PHE A 305 -16.09 13.69 13.29
C PHE A 305 -17.52 13.14 13.41
N GLU A 306 -17.68 11.86 13.72
CA GLU A 306 -18.98 11.20 13.83
C GLU A 306 -19.76 11.60 15.09
N ILE A 307 -19.06 11.83 16.22
CA ILE A 307 -19.68 12.16 17.51
C ILE A 307 -19.98 13.67 17.63
N SER A 308 -19.16 14.53 17.00
CA SER A 308 -19.28 16.00 17.14
C SER A 308 -20.67 16.56 16.81
N PRO A 309 -21.37 16.16 15.74
CA PRO A 309 -22.72 16.65 15.45
C PRO A 309 -23.73 16.36 16.56
N VAL A 310 -23.63 15.19 17.19
CA VAL A 310 -24.50 14.78 18.30
C VAL A 310 -24.20 15.64 19.53
N LEU A 311 -22.93 15.83 19.87
CA LEU A 311 -22.53 16.68 21.01
C LEU A 311 -22.96 18.13 20.81
N ILE A 312 -22.81 18.66 19.59
CA ILE A 312 -23.26 20.01 19.24
C ILE A 312 -24.79 20.12 19.38
N LEU A 313 -25.55 19.13 18.89
CA LEU A 313 -27.00 19.11 19.02
C LEU A 313 -27.44 19.07 20.49
N LEU A 314 -26.84 18.19 21.30
CA LEU A 314 -27.12 18.09 22.74
C LEU A 314 -26.81 19.42 23.46
N PHE A 315 -25.70 20.07 23.11
CA PHE A 315 -25.35 21.37 23.66
C PHE A 315 -26.37 22.46 23.28
N ILE A 316 -26.83 22.50 22.03
CA ILE A 316 -27.89 23.42 21.58
C ILE A 316 -29.19 23.17 22.34
N LEU A 317 -29.60 21.90 22.50
CA LEU A 317 -30.81 21.54 23.26
C LEU A 317 -30.71 21.96 24.73
N LEU A 318 -29.54 21.78 25.35
CA LEU A 318 -29.28 22.24 26.71
C LEU A 318 -29.45 23.77 26.82
N LEU A 319 -28.86 24.54 25.90
CA LEU A 319 -29.00 26.00 25.87
C LEU A 319 -30.46 26.45 25.72
N ILE A 320 -31.24 25.77 24.87
CA ILE A 320 -32.67 26.03 24.70
C ILE A 320 -33.43 25.75 26.00
N SER A 321 -33.17 24.62 26.65
CA SER A 321 -33.83 24.23 27.90
C SER A 321 -33.58 25.23 29.03
N MET A 322 -32.34 25.71 29.19
CA MET A 322 -31.99 26.73 30.20
C MET A 322 -32.70 28.06 29.93
N ARG A 323 -32.84 28.45 28.66
CA ARG A 323 -33.54 29.68 28.27
C ARG A 323 -35.05 29.60 28.54
N TRP A 324 -35.64 28.42 28.39
CA TRP A 324 -37.06 28.18 28.71
C TRP A 324 -37.32 28.11 30.22
N GLY A 325 -36.42 27.49 30.98
CA GLY A 325 -36.51 27.43 32.46
C GLY A 325 -36.50 28.82 33.10
N LYS A 326 -35.68 29.74 32.59
CA LYS A 326 -35.65 31.13 33.08
C LYS A 326 -36.95 31.91 32.82
N ARG A 327 -37.65 31.67 31.71
CA ARG A 327 -38.92 32.35 31.39
C ARG A 327 -40.12 31.90 32.23
N LYS A 328 -39.99 30.83 33.01
CA LYS A 328 -41.07 30.36 33.92
C LYS A 328 -40.93 30.91 35.35
N ILE A 329 -39.86 31.65 35.63
CA ILE A 329 -39.54 32.19 36.96
C ILE A 329 -39.77 33.71 37.04
N ASP A 330 -40.03 34.36 35.89
CA ASP A 330 -40.49 35.75 35.77
C ASP A 330 -42.00 35.78 35.47
#